data_AF-A0A7Y5S1W3-F1
#
_entry.id   AF-A0A7Y5S1W3-F1
#
_cell.length_a   1.000
_cell.length_b   1.000
_cell.length_c   1.000
_cell.angle_alpha   90.00
_cell.angle_beta   90.00
_cell.angle_gamma   90.00
#
_symmetry.space_group_name_H-M   'P 1'
#
loop_
_entity.id
_entity.type
_entity.pdbx_description
1 polymer ?
#
loop_
_entity_poly.entity_id
_entity_poly.type
_entity_poly.pdbx_seq_one_letter_code
_entity_poly.pdbx_strand_id
1 'polypeptide(L)'
;MRSILGCCLAAVLVAPCAAQSFNVDMAIGLGVPTAGFPAAAGQPGFWNGVPNPYPNAFALKGLAGEATAVTLKTTGGMDLMLNVPPNGSKTSGNDQRLMDDIWDPGGGAPGGGTIRLEGMATGHYTVYVYASAPDDISYRTGVRVNGSQIIFIGGNWPSPFSFVAPITHAVFAADVGSDRVLTIEVAQWIGYSSVNGFQVVHAGAFCRGDLDGDGRTDQSDLGILLSAYLTCPGDPFYVEAAGLLVPDDPCVTQADLGFLLADYPCAPP
;
A
#
# COMPACT_ATOMS: atom_id res chain seq x y z
N MET A 1 -41.05 -36.08 -32.20
CA MET A 1 -39.73 -35.43 -32.12
C MET A 1 -39.64 -34.73 -30.76
N ARG A 2 -38.79 -35.22 -29.85
CA ARG A 2 -38.54 -34.57 -28.54
C ARG A 2 -37.11 -34.03 -28.58
N SER A 3 -36.98 -32.71 -28.61
CA SER A 3 -35.69 -32.02 -28.58
C SER A 3 -35.21 -31.96 -27.13
N ILE A 4 -34.08 -32.61 -26.83
CA ILE A 4 -33.43 -32.55 -25.53
C ILE A 4 -32.46 -31.36 -25.58
N LEU A 5 -32.82 -30.26 -24.91
CA LEU A 5 -31.97 -29.09 -24.80
C LEU A 5 -30.92 -29.37 -23.72
N GLY A 6 -29.68 -29.65 -24.14
CA GLY A 6 -28.55 -29.85 -23.25
C GLY A 6 -28.09 -28.51 -22.67
N CYS A 7 -28.30 -28.31 -21.37
CA CYS A 7 -27.79 -27.16 -20.63
C CYS A 7 -26.32 -27.44 -20.27
N CYS A 8 -25.38 -26.84 -21.00
CA CYS A 8 -23.96 -26.86 -20.65
C CYS A 8 -23.74 -25.97 -19.42
N LEU A 9 -23.52 -26.58 -18.27
CA LEU A 9 -23.11 -25.90 -17.05
C LEU A 9 -21.62 -25.54 -17.17
N ALA A 10 -21.31 -24.31 -17.55
CA ALA A 10 -19.95 -23.79 -17.54
C ALA A 10 -19.54 -23.50 -16.08
N ALA A 11 -18.66 -24.33 -15.52
CA ALA A 11 -18.03 -24.03 -14.24
C ALA A 11 -17.05 -22.87 -14.42
N VAL A 12 -17.45 -21.68 -13.99
CA VAL A 12 -16.54 -20.54 -13.89
C VAL A 12 -15.63 -20.80 -12.69
N LEU A 13 -14.38 -21.17 -12.96
CA LEU A 13 -13.33 -21.18 -11.95
C LEU A 13 -13.05 -19.74 -11.57
N VAL A 14 -13.67 -19.26 -10.49
CA VAL A 14 -13.29 -18.01 -9.85
C VAL A 14 -11.97 -18.28 -9.15
N ALA A 15 -10.86 -17.90 -9.77
CA ALA A 15 -9.57 -17.95 -9.11
C ALA A 15 -9.66 -17.04 -7.87
N PRO A 16 -9.35 -17.53 -6.66
CA PRO A 16 -9.31 -16.67 -5.50
C PRO A 16 -8.30 -15.56 -5.79
N CYS A 17 -8.75 -14.31 -5.69
CA CYS A 17 -7.86 -13.17 -5.71
C CYS A 17 -7.05 -13.24 -4.41
N ALA A 18 -5.90 -13.91 -4.46
CA ALA A 18 -5.02 -13.98 -3.30
C ALA A 18 -4.60 -12.55 -2.94
N ALA A 19 -4.75 -12.22 -1.66
CA ALA A 19 -4.22 -11.02 -1.04
C ALA A 19 -2.81 -10.68 -1.58
N GLN A 20 -2.63 -9.47 -2.12
CA GLN A 20 -1.41 -9.11 -2.83
C GLN A 20 -0.46 -8.29 -1.95
N SER A 21 0.59 -8.93 -1.43
CA SER A 21 1.64 -8.24 -0.67
C SER A 21 2.94 -8.22 -1.44
N PHE A 22 3.72 -7.16 -1.29
CA PHE A 22 4.94 -6.92 -2.06
C PHE A 22 6.04 -6.37 -1.18
N ASN A 23 7.27 -6.84 -1.40
CA ASN A 23 8.48 -6.16 -0.98
C ASN A 23 9.13 -5.56 -2.24
N VAL A 24 9.44 -4.27 -2.23
CA VAL A 24 10.02 -3.55 -3.37
C VAL A 24 11.26 -2.80 -2.93
N ASP A 25 12.33 -2.99 -3.67
CA ASP A 25 13.63 -2.36 -3.50
C ASP A 25 13.89 -1.45 -4.70
N MET A 26 14.17 -0.17 -4.44
CA MET A 26 14.29 0.86 -5.47
C MET A 26 15.76 1.16 -5.73
N ALA A 27 16.16 1.10 -7.00
CA ALA A 27 17.56 0.96 -7.39
C ALA A 27 18.14 -0.40 -6.92
N ILE A 28 19.10 -0.94 -7.66
CA ILE A 28 19.63 -2.29 -7.41
C ILE A 28 21.17 -2.31 -7.43
N GLY A 29 21.79 -1.20 -7.04
CA GLY A 29 23.24 -1.03 -7.08
C GLY A 29 23.98 -2.00 -6.15
N LEU A 30 23.40 -2.29 -4.98
CA LEU A 30 23.94 -3.21 -3.98
C LEU A 30 23.27 -4.59 -4.03
N GLY A 31 22.34 -4.78 -4.97
CA GLY A 31 21.50 -5.94 -5.13
C GLY A 31 20.41 -6.03 -4.06
N VAL A 32 19.42 -6.89 -4.28
CA VAL A 32 18.21 -6.89 -3.43
C VAL A 32 18.39 -7.57 -2.07
N PRO A 33 17.61 -7.17 -1.04
CA PRO A 33 17.55 -7.90 0.21
C PRO A 33 17.16 -9.38 0.03
N THR A 34 17.65 -10.25 0.91
CA THR A 34 17.30 -11.68 0.88
C THR A 34 15.83 -11.89 1.27
N ALA A 35 15.21 -12.98 0.80
CA ALA A 35 13.80 -13.26 1.11
C ALA A 35 13.47 -13.41 2.60
N GLY A 36 14.44 -13.76 3.45
CA GLY A 36 14.25 -13.81 4.90
C GLY A 36 14.28 -12.46 5.60
N PHE A 37 14.56 -11.36 4.90
CA PHE A 37 14.66 -10.03 5.48
C PHE A 37 13.27 -9.38 5.62
N PRO A 38 12.81 -9.09 6.86
CA PRO A 38 11.44 -8.61 7.09
C PRO A 38 11.30 -7.08 6.98
N ALA A 39 12.42 -6.34 7.07
CA ALA A 39 12.48 -4.88 7.22
C ALA A 39 11.50 -4.34 8.30
N ALA A 40 11.03 -3.10 8.18
CA ALA A 40 10.14 -2.47 9.18
C ALA A 40 8.74 -3.08 9.23
N ALA A 41 8.25 -3.67 8.12
CA ALA A 41 6.90 -4.24 8.08
C ALA A 41 6.80 -5.60 8.77
N GLY A 42 7.91 -6.24 9.14
CA GLY A 42 7.86 -7.61 9.64
C GLY A 42 7.54 -8.65 8.55
N GLN A 43 7.63 -8.28 7.25
CA GLN A 43 7.15 -9.06 6.10
C GLN A 43 8.32 -9.72 5.34
N PRO A 44 8.71 -10.97 5.68
CA PRO A 44 9.62 -11.73 4.84
C PRO A 44 8.95 -12.10 3.50
N GLY A 45 9.75 -12.28 2.46
CA GLY A 45 9.29 -12.65 1.13
C GLY A 45 10.21 -12.14 0.04
N PHE A 46 9.86 -12.48 -1.20
CA PHE A 46 10.58 -12.05 -2.39
C PHE A 46 10.64 -10.52 -2.51
N TRP A 47 11.86 -9.99 -2.65
CA TRP A 47 12.12 -8.56 -2.90
C TRP A 47 12.19 -8.29 -4.40
N ASN A 48 11.29 -7.44 -4.89
CA ASN A 48 11.27 -6.96 -6.26
C ASN A 48 12.30 -5.84 -6.41
N GLY A 49 13.45 -6.13 -7.00
CA GLY A 49 14.44 -5.11 -7.35
C GLY A 49 14.02 -4.36 -8.62
N VAL A 50 13.67 -3.10 -8.47
CA VAL A 50 13.19 -2.25 -9.56
C VAL A 50 14.31 -1.31 -9.98
N PRO A 51 14.87 -1.47 -11.20
CA PRO A 51 15.87 -0.53 -11.69
C PRO A 51 15.21 0.78 -12.16
N ASN A 52 15.98 1.85 -12.33
CA ASN A 52 15.60 3.12 -12.96
C ASN A 52 16.74 3.61 -13.89
N PRO A 53 16.46 4.40 -14.96
CA PRO A 53 15.16 4.85 -15.44
C PRO A 53 14.29 3.70 -15.96
N TYR A 54 13.04 3.59 -15.50
CA TYR A 54 12.05 2.67 -16.06
C TYR A 54 10.93 3.43 -16.77
N PRO A 55 11.02 3.61 -18.11
CA PRO A 55 9.94 4.23 -18.87
C PRO A 55 8.72 3.30 -19.04
N ASN A 56 8.82 2.03 -18.63
CA ASN A 56 7.80 0.99 -18.83
C ASN A 56 7.30 0.41 -17.51
N ALA A 57 6.11 -0.20 -17.55
CA ALA A 57 5.55 -0.93 -16.43
C ALA A 57 6.42 -2.14 -16.04
N PHE A 58 6.82 -2.23 -14.77
CA PHE A 58 7.59 -3.34 -14.21
C PHE A 58 6.63 -4.36 -13.57
N ALA A 59 6.63 -5.61 -14.04
CA ALA A 59 5.76 -6.64 -13.47
C ALA A 59 6.27 -7.10 -12.10
N LEU A 60 5.41 -7.04 -11.07
CA LEU A 60 5.75 -7.45 -9.71
C LEU A 60 5.48 -8.94 -9.49
N LYS A 61 6.31 -9.54 -8.64
CA LYS A 61 6.12 -10.86 -8.07
C LYS A 61 5.65 -10.75 -6.62
N GLY A 62 4.79 -11.67 -6.19
CA GLY A 62 4.33 -11.73 -4.81
C GLY A 62 5.39 -12.29 -3.86
N LEU A 63 5.03 -12.45 -2.59
CA LEU A 63 6.00 -12.79 -1.52
C LEU A 63 6.66 -14.17 -1.68
N ALA A 64 6.03 -15.13 -2.38
CA ALA A 64 6.65 -16.43 -2.67
C ALA A 64 7.39 -16.44 -4.03
N GLY A 65 7.50 -15.30 -4.71
CA GLY A 65 8.19 -15.14 -5.98
C GLY A 65 7.36 -15.54 -7.21
N GLU A 66 6.07 -15.84 -7.03
CA GLU A 66 5.10 -16.10 -8.08
C GLU A 66 4.79 -14.83 -8.88
N ALA A 67 4.52 -15.01 -10.18
CA ALA A 67 4.14 -13.90 -11.05
C ALA A 67 2.76 -13.36 -10.67
N THR A 68 2.59 -12.03 -10.72
CA THR A 68 1.31 -11.36 -10.52
C THR A 68 0.90 -10.56 -11.76
N ALA A 69 -0.35 -10.10 -11.77
CA ALA A 69 -0.82 -9.13 -12.77
C ALA A 69 -0.48 -7.67 -12.38
N VAL A 70 0.10 -7.43 -11.19
CA VAL A 70 0.41 -6.09 -10.72
C VAL A 70 1.65 -5.56 -11.42
N THR A 71 1.56 -4.31 -11.87
CA THR A 71 2.70 -3.60 -12.44
C THR A 71 3.01 -2.33 -11.68
N LEU A 72 4.30 -2.01 -11.56
CA LEU A 72 4.81 -0.78 -10.99
C LEU A 72 5.21 0.19 -12.10
N LYS A 73 4.81 1.45 -11.97
CA LYS A 73 5.26 2.56 -12.83
C LYS A 73 5.80 3.69 -11.98
N THR A 74 6.89 4.31 -12.41
CA THR A 74 7.41 5.54 -11.81
C THR A 74 7.30 6.71 -12.78
N THR A 75 7.24 7.93 -12.26
CA THR A 75 7.36 9.14 -13.08
C THR A 75 8.62 9.91 -12.69
N GLY A 76 9.53 10.09 -13.65
CA GLY A 76 10.76 10.86 -13.47
C GLY A 76 11.87 10.12 -12.72
N GLY A 77 12.90 10.89 -12.36
CA GLY A 77 13.98 10.47 -11.47
C GLY A 77 15.14 9.69 -12.09
N MET A 78 16.10 9.37 -11.24
CA MET A 78 17.28 8.54 -11.54
C MET A 78 17.59 7.60 -10.37
N ASP A 79 18.31 6.52 -10.67
CA ASP A 79 18.87 5.65 -9.63
C ASP A 79 20.19 6.22 -9.12
N LEU A 80 20.33 6.19 -7.80
CA LEU A 80 21.54 6.52 -7.07
C LEU A 80 21.83 5.38 -6.10
N MET A 81 23.10 5.00 -6.01
CA MET A 81 23.59 4.07 -4.99
C MET A 81 24.54 4.87 -4.10
N LEU A 82 24.15 5.08 -2.85
CA LEU A 82 24.85 5.99 -1.94
C LEU A 82 25.14 5.30 -0.61
N ASN A 83 26.09 4.37 -0.58
CA ASN A 83 26.70 3.90 0.65
C ASN A 83 27.79 4.90 1.11
N VAL A 84 27.36 6.08 1.58
CA VAL A 84 28.26 7.14 2.02
C VAL A 84 27.85 7.69 3.40
N PRO A 85 28.79 8.22 4.20
CA PRO A 85 28.45 8.87 5.47
C PRO A 85 27.54 10.08 5.27
N PRO A 86 26.74 10.47 6.29
CA PRO A 86 26.79 9.97 7.66
C PRO A 86 25.89 8.77 7.96
N ASN A 87 24.90 8.46 7.12
CA ASN A 87 23.91 7.43 7.38
C ASN A 87 24.28 6.09 6.73
N GLY A 88 24.77 6.08 5.48
CA GLY A 88 25.16 4.84 4.79
C GLY A 88 26.25 4.04 5.50
N SER A 89 27.10 4.70 6.31
CA SER A 89 28.10 4.00 7.13
C SER A 89 27.53 3.22 8.33
N LYS A 90 26.23 3.33 8.61
CA LYS A 90 25.56 2.66 9.75
C LYS A 90 24.84 1.38 9.36
N THR A 91 24.59 1.17 8.07
CA THR A 91 23.92 -0.01 7.54
C THR A 91 24.93 -1.08 7.17
N SER A 92 24.48 -2.33 7.09
CA SER A 92 25.26 -3.45 6.55
C SER A 92 24.33 -4.57 6.11
N GLY A 93 24.82 -5.51 5.30
CA GLY A 93 24.02 -6.68 4.88
C GLY A 93 22.71 -6.27 4.19
N ASN A 94 21.57 -6.82 4.64
CA ASN A 94 20.26 -6.52 4.03
C ASN A 94 19.78 -5.08 4.31
N ASP A 95 20.16 -4.48 5.43
CA ASP A 95 19.80 -3.08 5.72
C ASP A 95 20.43 -2.16 4.69
N GLN A 96 21.69 -2.43 4.33
CA GLN A 96 22.42 -1.68 3.32
C GLN A 96 21.85 -1.89 1.92
N ARG A 97 21.47 -3.14 1.58
CA ARG A 97 20.83 -3.44 0.30
C ARG A 97 19.50 -2.71 0.09
N LEU A 98 18.78 -2.40 1.16
CA LEU A 98 17.56 -1.61 1.08
C LEU A 98 17.85 -0.11 1.18
N MET A 99 18.51 0.32 2.24
CA MET A 99 18.56 1.73 2.64
C MET A 99 19.63 2.56 1.91
N ASP A 100 20.58 1.92 1.22
CA ASP A 100 21.64 2.64 0.50
C ASP A 100 21.42 2.64 -1.03
N ASP A 101 20.43 1.87 -1.50
CA ASP A 101 19.88 1.95 -2.85
C ASP A 101 18.77 3.04 -2.84
N ILE A 102 18.78 3.95 -3.82
CA ILE A 102 17.90 5.11 -3.86
C ILE A 102 17.37 5.35 -5.27
N TRP A 103 16.07 5.47 -5.36
CA TRP A 103 15.43 6.24 -6.42
C TRP A 103 15.27 7.70 -5.99
N ASP A 104 15.92 8.62 -6.70
CA ASP A 104 15.68 10.05 -6.58
C ASP A 104 14.67 10.44 -7.66
N PRO A 105 13.42 10.82 -7.31
CA PRO A 105 12.40 11.21 -8.29
C PRO A 105 12.75 12.48 -9.08
N GLY A 106 13.77 13.23 -8.65
CA GLY A 106 14.18 14.50 -9.21
C GLY A 106 13.16 15.62 -9.00
N GLY A 107 13.52 16.80 -9.52
CA GLY A 107 12.66 17.98 -9.56
C GLY A 107 12.77 18.87 -8.32
N GLY A 108 13.42 20.04 -8.46
CA GLY A 108 13.37 21.08 -7.43
C GLY A 108 11.92 21.44 -7.09
N ALA A 109 11.65 21.72 -5.82
CA ALA A 109 10.30 22.06 -5.34
C ALA A 109 9.63 23.15 -6.19
N PRO A 110 8.36 22.98 -6.62
CA PRO A 110 7.47 21.84 -6.39
C PRO A 110 7.64 20.79 -7.51
N GLY A 111 8.63 19.92 -7.36
CA GLY A 111 8.94 18.81 -8.25
C GLY A 111 9.08 17.55 -7.42
N GLY A 112 8.59 16.45 -7.95
CA GLY A 112 8.54 15.17 -7.27
C GLY A 112 8.15 14.09 -8.26
N GLY A 113 8.02 12.86 -7.76
CA GLY A 113 7.72 11.69 -8.55
C GLY A 113 6.54 10.93 -7.97
N THR A 114 6.03 9.99 -8.75
CA THR A 114 4.99 9.08 -8.32
C THR A 114 5.45 7.66 -8.56
N ILE A 115 5.04 6.76 -7.67
CA ILE A 115 5.10 5.31 -7.85
C ILE A 115 3.65 4.83 -7.88
N ARG A 116 3.26 4.14 -8.94
CA ARG A 116 1.91 3.60 -9.12
C ARG A 116 1.97 2.10 -9.26
N LEU A 117 1.24 1.39 -8.40
CA LEU A 117 0.98 -0.04 -8.52
C LEU A 117 -0.40 -0.20 -9.15
N GLU A 118 -0.45 -0.73 -10.37
CA GLU A 118 -1.67 -0.93 -11.15
C GLU A 118 -2.01 -2.42 -11.22
N GLY A 119 -3.31 -2.75 -11.14
CA GLY A 119 -3.79 -4.13 -11.12
C GLY A 119 -3.87 -4.73 -9.71
N MET A 120 -3.70 -3.90 -8.68
CA MET A 120 -3.82 -4.29 -7.28
C MET A 120 -5.20 -4.92 -7.00
N ALA A 121 -5.28 -5.91 -6.11
CA ALA A 121 -6.55 -6.38 -5.59
C ALA A 121 -7.22 -5.26 -4.77
N THR A 122 -8.55 -5.19 -4.82
CA THR A 122 -9.28 -4.29 -3.92
C THR A 122 -9.09 -4.73 -2.48
N GLY A 123 -8.79 -3.81 -1.57
CA GLY A 123 -8.46 -4.19 -0.19
C GLY A 123 -7.87 -3.07 0.63
N HIS A 124 -7.69 -3.35 1.93
CA HIS A 124 -6.92 -2.51 2.84
C HIS A 124 -5.45 -2.92 2.83
N TYR A 125 -4.58 -1.93 2.82
CA TYR A 125 -3.15 -2.12 2.82
C TYR A 125 -2.48 -1.27 3.88
N THR A 126 -1.45 -1.84 4.51
CA THR A 126 -0.45 -1.05 5.23
C THR A 126 0.78 -0.91 4.34
N VAL A 127 1.16 0.34 4.06
CA VAL A 127 2.29 0.67 3.19
C VAL A 127 3.41 1.26 4.03
N TYR A 128 4.57 0.61 4.00
CA TYR A 128 5.81 1.09 4.62
C TYR A 128 6.68 1.68 3.53
N VAL A 129 6.91 2.98 3.55
CA VAL A 129 7.76 3.65 2.54
C VAL A 129 9.08 4.03 3.18
N TYR A 130 10.18 3.47 2.70
CA TYR A 130 11.55 3.78 3.11
C TYR A 130 12.07 4.92 2.25
N ALA A 131 12.32 6.07 2.87
CA ALA A 131 12.60 7.28 2.10
C ALA A 131 13.55 8.25 2.81
N SER A 132 14.72 7.75 3.21
CA SER A 132 15.72 8.56 3.90
C SER A 132 17.04 8.56 3.15
N ALA A 133 17.65 9.73 3.06
CA ALA A 133 18.96 9.89 2.47
C ALA A 133 20.07 9.24 3.34
N PRO A 134 20.98 8.45 2.75
CA PRO A 134 22.17 7.92 3.41
C PRO A 134 23.32 8.95 3.51
N ASP A 135 23.31 9.98 2.67
CA ASP A 135 24.42 10.93 2.50
C ASP A 135 24.25 12.24 3.27
N ASP A 136 23.05 12.57 3.73
CA ASP A 136 22.81 13.80 4.50
C ASP A 136 21.66 13.63 5.54
N ILE A 137 21.97 13.86 6.82
CA ILE A 137 20.98 13.80 7.92
C ILE A 137 19.94 14.93 7.89
N SER A 138 20.19 16.00 7.13
CA SER A 138 19.30 17.16 7.02
C SER A 138 18.21 16.97 5.96
N TYR A 139 18.39 16.03 5.03
CA TYR A 139 17.44 15.82 3.93
C TYR A 139 16.12 15.23 4.44
N ARG A 140 15.02 15.66 3.80
CA ARG A 140 13.67 15.21 4.12
C ARG A 140 12.89 14.94 2.84
N THR A 141 12.46 13.69 2.69
CA THR A 141 11.56 13.25 1.61
C THR A 141 10.12 13.35 2.10
N GLY A 142 9.27 14.12 1.43
CA GLY A 142 7.84 14.14 1.70
C GLY A 142 7.14 12.99 0.97
N VAL A 143 6.39 12.17 1.69
CA VAL A 143 5.65 11.03 1.11
C VAL A 143 4.18 11.09 1.52
N ARG A 144 3.28 10.77 0.59
CA ARG A 144 1.88 10.45 0.88
C ARG A 144 1.42 9.27 0.02
N VAL A 145 0.39 8.56 0.48
CA VAL A 145 -0.17 7.39 -0.21
C VAL A 145 -1.66 7.63 -0.44
N ASN A 146 -2.14 7.44 -1.67
CA ASN A 146 -3.54 7.63 -2.08
C ASN A 146 -4.17 8.95 -1.58
N GLY A 147 -3.41 10.06 -1.66
CA GLY A 147 -3.88 11.38 -1.23
C GLY A 147 -3.91 11.60 0.29
N SER A 148 -3.28 10.72 1.08
CA SER A 148 -3.11 10.92 2.52
C SER A 148 -2.37 12.22 2.87
N GLN A 149 -2.31 12.52 4.17
CA GLN A 149 -1.41 13.57 4.67
C GLN A 149 0.05 13.24 4.31
N ILE A 150 0.84 14.27 4.03
CA ILE A 150 2.27 14.15 3.76
C ILE A 150 3.01 13.89 5.07
N ILE A 151 3.87 12.87 5.09
CA ILE A 151 4.83 12.60 6.16
C ILE A 151 6.23 12.87 5.63
N PHE A 152 7.01 13.66 6.38
CA PHE A 152 8.41 13.93 6.06
C PHE A 152 9.32 12.89 6.70
N ILE A 153 10.05 12.16 5.87
CA ILE A 153 10.94 11.07 6.25
C ILE A 153 12.38 11.53 6.11
N GLY A 154 13.21 11.20 7.09
CA GLY A 154 14.64 11.46 7.06
C GLY A 154 15.19 11.91 8.41
N GLY A 155 16.52 11.91 8.53
CA GLY A 155 17.20 12.26 9.77
C GLY A 155 18.44 11.44 10.02
N ASN A 156 18.98 11.54 11.22
CA ASN A 156 20.12 10.73 11.66
C ASN A 156 19.65 9.30 11.97
N TRP A 157 20.10 8.32 11.19
CA TRP A 157 19.79 6.91 11.45
C TRP A 157 20.41 6.45 12.78
N PRO A 158 19.73 5.55 13.53
CA PRO A 158 20.30 4.93 14.73
C PRO A 158 21.65 4.23 14.46
N SER A 159 22.48 4.13 15.50
CA SER A 159 23.71 3.32 15.50
C SER A 159 23.79 2.56 16.83
N PRO A 160 23.62 1.23 16.85
CA PRO A 160 23.44 0.34 15.69
C PRO A 160 22.16 0.65 14.90
N PHE A 161 22.18 0.34 13.60
CA PHE A 161 21.05 0.62 12.72
C PHE A 161 19.80 -0.15 13.15
N SER A 162 18.66 0.54 13.08
CA SER A 162 17.33 -0.02 13.28
C SER A 162 16.31 0.85 12.57
N PHE A 163 15.23 0.24 12.07
CA PHE A 163 14.11 0.98 11.48
C PHE A 163 13.36 1.79 12.54
N VAL A 164 13.28 3.10 12.35
CA VAL A 164 12.55 4.05 13.20
C VAL A 164 11.73 4.99 12.33
N ALA A 165 10.44 5.12 12.58
CA ALA A 165 9.58 6.12 11.93
C ALA A 165 9.56 7.43 12.74
N PRO A 166 9.51 8.62 12.10
CA PRO A 166 9.60 8.88 10.66
C PRO A 166 11.06 9.10 10.18
N ILE A 167 12.06 8.46 10.79
CA ILE A 167 13.48 8.69 10.44
C ILE A 167 13.88 7.92 9.18
N THR A 168 13.56 6.63 9.15
CA THR A 168 13.94 5.69 8.07
C THR A 168 12.79 5.42 7.11
N HIS A 169 11.56 5.42 7.63
CA HIS A 169 10.35 5.09 6.90
C HIS A 169 9.14 5.81 7.48
N ALA A 170 8.02 5.81 6.76
CA ALA A 170 6.69 6.11 7.29
C ALA A 170 5.74 4.96 7.00
N VAL A 171 4.64 4.92 7.76
CA VAL A 171 3.60 3.89 7.66
C VAL A 171 2.29 4.57 7.27
N PHE A 172 1.62 4.04 6.26
CA PHE A 172 0.35 4.55 5.75
C PHE A 172 -0.68 3.42 5.73
N ALA A 173 -1.91 3.72 6.16
CA ALA A 173 -3.06 2.93 5.76
C ALA A 173 -3.52 3.42 4.38
N ALA A 174 -3.83 2.50 3.48
CA ALA A 174 -4.25 2.81 2.13
C ALA A 174 -5.32 1.84 1.65
N ASP A 175 -6.37 2.39 1.05
CA ASP A 175 -7.43 1.62 0.43
C ASP A 175 -7.21 1.57 -1.08
N VAL A 176 -7.28 0.37 -1.65
CA VAL A 176 -7.34 0.19 -3.10
C VAL A 176 -8.78 -0.11 -3.48
N GLY A 177 -9.38 0.85 -4.20
CA GLY A 177 -10.75 0.75 -4.70
C GLY A 177 -10.85 0.03 -6.03
N SER A 178 -11.99 0.21 -6.70
CA SER A 178 -12.30 -0.43 -7.99
C SER A 178 -11.41 -0.01 -9.16
N ASP A 179 -10.66 1.08 -9.01
CA ASP A 179 -9.64 1.50 -9.97
C ASP A 179 -8.39 0.59 -9.95
N ARG A 180 -8.23 -0.21 -8.89
CA ARG A 180 -7.14 -1.17 -8.69
C ARG A 180 -5.76 -0.52 -8.72
N VAL A 181 -5.67 0.71 -8.18
CA VAL A 181 -4.42 1.48 -8.11
C VAL A 181 -4.04 1.82 -6.69
N LEU A 182 -2.75 1.63 -6.36
CA LEU A 182 -2.10 2.24 -5.20
C LEU A 182 -1.06 3.25 -5.69
N THR A 183 -1.15 4.49 -5.23
CA THR A 183 -0.26 5.59 -5.62
C THR A 183 0.53 6.08 -4.41
N ILE A 184 1.85 6.09 -4.53
CA ILE A 184 2.77 6.74 -3.60
C ILE A 184 3.27 8.01 -4.29
N GLU A 185 2.98 9.16 -3.71
CA GLU A 185 3.47 10.45 -4.21
C GLU A 185 4.64 10.91 -3.35
N VAL A 186 5.70 11.34 -4.02
CA VAL A 186 6.98 11.69 -3.42
C VAL A 186 7.32 13.11 -3.81
N ALA A 187 7.63 13.94 -2.83
CA ALA A 187 7.94 15.35 -3.02
C ALA A 187 9.24 15.73 -2.30
N GLN A 188 10.04 16.56 -2.97
CA GLN A 188 11.20 17.18 -2.36
C GLN A 188 10.76 18.26 -1.37
N TRP A 189 11.29 18.20 -0.14
CA TRP A 189 11.01 19.20 0.88
C TRP A 189 12.27 19.96 1.32
N ILE A 190 13.24 19.25 1.90
CA ILE A 190 14.54 19.82 2.29
C ILE A 190 15.63 18.96 1.67
N GLY A 191 16.55 19.58 0.92
CA GLY A 191 17.58 18.83 0.20
C GLY A 191 16.98 18.06 -0.97
N TYR A 192 17.39 16.81 -1.19
CA TYR A 192 16.85 15.94 -2.23
C TYR A 192 15.79 14.98 -1.68
N SER A 193 15.02 14.35 -2.58
CA SER A 193 14.18 13.21 -2.23
C SER A 193 14.93 11.91 -2.44
N SER A 194 14.78 10.98 -1.51
CA SER A 194 15.36 9.65 -1.63
C SER A 194 14.29 8.63 -1.28
N VAL A 195 13.99 7.71 -2.18
CA VAL A 195 13.14 6.55 -1.91
C VAL A 195 13.98 5.30 -2.05
N ASN A 196 14.14 4.60 -0.95
CA ASN A 196 14.95 3.39 -0.86
C ASN A 196 14.18 2.15 -1.31
N GLY A 197 12.89 2.12 -0.99
CA GLY A 197 12.05 0.96 -1.21
C GLY A 197 10.71 1.13 -0.53
N PHE A 198 9.88 0.10 -0.60
CA PHE A 198 8.65 0.04 0.17
C PHE A 198 8.17 -1.40 0.35
N GLN A 199 7.33 -1.61 1.36
CA GLN A 199 6.57 -2.84 1.53
C GLN A 199 5.09 -2.54 1.54
N VAL A 200 4.34 -3.35 0.82
CA VAL A 200 2.88 -3.34 0.80
C VAL A 200 2.44 -4.61 1.52
N VAL A 201 1.74 -4.44 2.63
CA VAL A 201 1.17 -5.52 3.43
C VAL A 201 -0.34 -5.48 3.21
N HIS A 202 -0.90 -6.53 2.64
CA HIS A 202 -2.35 -6.66 2.54
C HIS A 202 -2.92 -6.96 3.93
N ALA A 203 -3.71 -6.03 4.46
CA ALA A 203 -4.28 -6.14 5.82
C ALA A 203 -5.50 -7.06 5.87
N GLY A 204 -6.10 -7.39 4.73
CA GLY A 204 -7.31 -8.20 4.65
C GLY A 204 -8.22 -7.73 3.51
N ALA A 205 -9.28 -8.51 3.26
CA ALA A 205 -10.34 -8.04 2.37
C ALA A 205 -10.90 -6.72 2.94
N PHE A 206 -11.18 -5.75 2.07
CA PHE A 206 -11.94 -4.56 2.44
C PHE A 206 -13.36 -5.03 2.73
N CYS A 207 -13.68 -5.19 4.01
CA CYS A 207 -15.03 -5.45 4.47
C CYS A 207 -15.67 -4.08 4.64
N ARG A 208 -16.25 -3.50 3.57
CA ARG A 208 -16.80 -2.14 3.62
C ARG A 208 -17.84 -2.02 4.72
N GLY A 209 -18.59 -3.10 4.94
CA GLY A 209 -19.59 -3.23 5.96
C GLY A 209 -19.05 -3.59 7.34
N ASP A 210 -17.73 -3.57 7.60
CA ASP A 210 -17.15 -3.72 8.93
C ASP A 210 -17.33 -2.43 9.73
N LEU A 211 -18.45 -2.35 10.44
CA LEU A 211 -18.88 -1.19 11.22
C LEU A 211 -18.36 -1.24 12.66
N ASP A 212 -17.96 -2.40 13.17
CA ASP A 212 -17.35 -2.52 14.51
C ASP A 212 -15.81 -2.57 14.52
N GLY A 213 -15.18 -2.70 13.35
CA GLY A 213 -13.74 -2.65 13.14
C GLY A 213 -13.02 -3.95 13.49
N ASP A 214 -13.72 -5.09 13.54
CA ASP A 214 -13.13 -6.39 13.86
C ASP A 214 -12.46 -7.10 12.66
N GLY A 215 -12.53 -6.47 11.49
CA GLY A 215 -12.01 -6.96 10.22
C GLY A 215 -13.00 -7.83 9.46
N ARG A 216 -14.29 -7.87 9.83
CA ARG A 216 -15.31 -8.70 9.18
C ARG A 216 -16.55 -7.88 8.87
N THR A 217 -17.33 -8.34 7.90
CA THR A 217 -18.72 -7.91 7.74
C THR A 217 -19.59 -9.08 8.14
N ASP A 218 -20.15 -9.03 9.34
CA ASP A 218 -21.00 -10.06 9.91
C ASP A 218 -22.25 -9.50 10.62
N GLN A 219 -22.88 -10.35 11.44
CA GLN A 219 -24.15 -10.06 12.08
C GLN A 219 -24.04 -8.89 13.09
N SER A 220 -22.86 -8.66 13.68
CA SER A 220 -22.61 -7.51 14.56
C SER A 220 -22.78 -6.20 13.78
N ASP A 221 -22.19 -6.11 12.59
CA ASP A 221 -22.26 -4.93 11.73
C ASP A 221 -23.67 -4.66 11.24
N LEU A 222 -24.36 -5.72 10.82
CA LEU A 222 -25.77 -5.60 10.45
C LEU A 222 -26.60 -5.07 11.62
N GLY A 223 -26.28 -5.49 12.86
CA GLY A 223 -26.90 -4.96 14.07
C GLY A 223 -26.64 -3.47 14.28
N ILE A 224 -25.39 -3.02 14.09
CA ILE A 224 -25.00 -1.60 14.17
C ILE A 224 -25.76 -0.78 13.13
N LEU A 225 -25.74 -1.20 11.86
CA LEU A 225 -26.44 -0.50 10.78
C LEU A 225 -27.94 -0.40 11.07
N LEU A 226 -28.59 -1.51 11.45
CA LEU A 226 -30.01 -1.52 11.74
C LEU A 226 -30.38 -0.68 12.96
N SER A 227 -29.49 -0.53 13.93
CA SER A 227 -29.72 0.33 15.10
C SER A 227 -29.73 1.82 14.76
N ALA A 228 -29.04 2.21 13.68
CA ALA A 228 -28.97 3.57 13.17
C ALA A 228 -29.84 3.80 11.92
N TYR A 229 -30.66 2.82 11.51
CA TYR A 229 -31.40 2.88 10.25
C TYR A 229 -32.38 4.07 10.19
N LEU A 230 -32.37 4.80 9.07
CA LEU A 230 -33.10 6.05 8.83
C LEU A 230 -32.68 7.23 9.74
N THR A 231 -31.44 7.22 10.26
CA THR A 231 -30.86 8.38 10.94
C THR A 231 -29.91 9.14 10.02
N CYS A 232 -29.74 10.43 10.27
CA CYS A 232 -28.85 11.33 9.56
C CYS A 232 -27.94 12.10 10.55
N PRO A 233 -26.90 12.83 10.08
CA PRO A 233 -26.05 13.63 10.95
C PRO A 233 -26.88 14.63 11.80
N GLY A 234 -26.76 14.51 13.12
CA GLY A 234 -27.49 15.31 14.10
C GLY A 234 -28.65 14.59 14.78
N ASP A 235 -29.11 13.47 14.23
CA ASP A 235 -30.12 12.63 14.89
C ASP A 235 -29.53 11.86 16.08
N PRO A 236 -30.33 11.57 17.12
CA PRO A 236 -29.94 10.62 18.15
C PRO A 236 -29.61 9.25 17.53
N PHE A 237 -28.54 8.61 18.01
CA PHE A 237 -28.10 7.27 17.58
C PHE A 237 -27.58 7.15 16.15
N TYR A 238 -27.33 8.27 15.47
CA TYR A 238 -26.58 8.27 14.22
C TYR A 238 -25.18 7.68 14.42
N VAL A 239 -24.80 6.76 13.53
CA VAL A 239 -23.48 6.13 13.48
C VAL A 239 -22.81 6.54 12.17
N GLU A 240 -21.77 7.37 12.27
CA GLU A 240 -21.10 7.95 11.09
C GLU A 240 -20.58 6.90 10.12
N ALA A 241 -19.97 5.81 10.62
CA ALA A 241 -19.49 4.72 9.76
C ALA A 241 -20.62 4.07 8.94
N ALA A 242 -21.81 3.93 9.51
CA ALA A 242 -22.96 3.32 8.82
C ALA A 242 -23.55 4.23 7.74
N GLY A 243 -23.44 5.55 7.91
CA GLY A 243 -23.91 6.56 6.95
C GLY A 243 -22.84 6.95 5.92
N LEU A 244 -21.72 6.24 5.84
CA LEU A 244 -20.66 6.48 4.85
C LEU A 244 -20.44 5.26 3.93
N LEU A 245 -21.31 4.25 4.02
CA LEU A 245 -21.26 3.09 3.13
C LEU A 245 -21.65 3.47 1.70
N VAL A 246 -22.47 4.50 1.50
CA VAL A 246 -22.79 5.06 0.19
C VAL A 246 -22.08 6.41 0.03
N PRO A 247 -21.28 6.62 -1.04
CA PRO A 247 -20.69 7.93 -1.29
C PRO A 247 -21.80 8.98 -1.52
N ASP A 248 -21.61 10.18 -0.97
CA ASP A 248 -22.52 11.33 -1.10
C ASP A 248 -23.92 11.20 -0.47
N ASP A 249 -24.19 10.13 0.28
CA ASP A 249 -25.38 9.99 1.14
C ASP A 249 -24.91 9.85 2.59
N PRO A 250 -24.99 10.91 3.42
CA PRO A 250 -24.53 10.85 4.79
C PRO A 250 -25.55 10.20 5.74
N CYS A 251 -26.72 9.78 5.26
CA CYS A 251 -27.74 9.16 6.09
C CYS A 251 -27.63 7.64 6.04
N VAL A 252 -28.05 6.95 7.09
CA VAL A 252 -28.12 5.48 7.10
C VAL A 252 -29.42 5.04 6.43
N THR A 253 -29.35 4.58 5.19
CA THR A 253 -30.53 4.23 4.37
C THR A 253 -30.54 2.77 3.93
N GLN A 254 -31.55 2.41 3.13
CA GLN A 254 -31.63 1.11 2.46
C GLN A 254 -30.42 0.86 1.55
N ALA A 255 -29.81 1.91 1.00
CA ALA A 255 -28.65 1.78 0.13
C ALA A 255 -27.44 1.28 0.93
N ASP A 256 -27.19 1.81 2.13
CA ASP A 256 -26.12 1.36 3.03
C ASP A 256 -26.31 -0.09 3.44
N LEU A 257 -27.55 -0.50 3.76
CA LEU A 257 -27.87 -1.90 4.01
C LEU A 257 -27.55 -2.78 2.78
N GLY A 258 -27.81 -2.28 1.58
CA GLY A 258 -27.44 -2.96 0.33
C GLY A 258 -25.92 -3.15 0.18
N PHE A 259 -25.12 -2.14 0.55
CA PHE A 259 -23.65 -2.24 0.54
C PHE A 259 -23.14 -3.22 1.59
N LEU A 260 -23.64 -3.15 2.82
CA LEU A 260 -23.27 -4.09 3.88
C LEU A 260 -23.57 -5.54 3.46
N LEU A 261 -24.78 -5.79 2.95
CA LEU A 261 -25.18 -7.13 2.53
C LEU A 261 -24.45 -7.63 1.27
N ALA A 262 -23.97 -6.74 0.41
CA ALA A 262 -23.13 -7.12 -0.73
C ALA A 262 -21.77 -7.67 -0.28
N ASP A 263 -21.28 -7.21 0.88
CA ASP A 263 -20.04 -7.68 1.49
C ASP A 263 -20.27 -8.82 2.48
N TYR A 264 -21.52 -9.21 2.79
CA TYR A 264 -21.82 -10.20 3.83
C TYR A 264 -21.78 -11.66 3.32
N PRO A 265 -21.07 -12.61 3.99
CA PRO A 265 -20.05 -12.37 5.01
C PRO A 265 -18.71 -12.01 4.36
N CYS A 266 -18.03 -11.00 4.91
CA CYS A 266 -16.66 -10.68 4.56
C CYS A 266 -15.80 -11.06 5.76
N ALA A 267 -14.73 -11.81 5.52
CA ALA A 267 -13.73 -12.08 6.53
C ALA A 267 -12.37 -12.24 5.84
N PRO A 268 -11.26 -11.82 6.47
CA PRO A 268 -9.93 -12.20 6.02
C PRO A 268 -9.83 -13.74 5.98
N PRO A 269 -9.08 -14.29 5.01
CA PRO A 269 -8.92 -15.73 4.82
C PRO A 269 -8.26 -16.43 6.02
#